data_AF-A0A1H2QBN8-F1
#
_entry.id   AF-A0A1H2QBN8-F1
#
_cell.length_a   1.000
_cell.length_b   1.000
_cell.length_c   1.000
_cell.angle_alpha   90.00
_cell.angle_beta   90.00
_cell.angle_gamma   90.00
#
_symmetry.space_group_name_H-M   'P 1'
#
loop_
_entity.id
_entity.type
_entity.pdbx_description
1 polymer ?
#
loop_
_entity_poly.entity_id
_entity_poly.type
_entity_poly.pdbx_seq_one_letter_code
_entity_poly.pdbx_strand_id
1 'polypeptide(L)'
;MTLISLEKVMKQVENRTVLKNIELVIESDSHIGIKMSNEESSALFDLISGNLQPTSGSIRRETSSILSSIQDDGLYDTLTVYSYLTFFKQIAEFPHPLEEYIAAFSLSDVWRTKINKLTEDQKKRVSLFRMFLFRADLILVQNPLHNLTAEGIELYLTALEYLRSNHTATLITSNSIEELLLLSRDIYRYNRLMGLEKTDLVNEPTPVTSELNESIKLTPNNVFKVSCKLADKTIFFSPDEIDYIESINSVSNIRIDDDYFPTDLTMNELEEKLIKFGFFRCHRSYLVNLQRVSELISYSKNSYTLILKGNSNVKLPLSRSRLEEMKQLIEI
;
A
#
# COMPACT_ATOMS: atom_id res chain seq x y z
N MET A 1 4.24 -20.04 -23.11
CA MET A 1 5.16 -19.66 -24.21
C MET A 1 5.95 -18.46 -23.74
N THR A 2 7.26 -18.41 -23.95
CA THR A 2 8.05 -17.20 -23.62
C THR A 2 7.78 -16.11 -24.65
N LEU A 3 7.43 -14.91 -24.20
CA LEU A 3 7.24 -13.73 -25.05
C LEU A 3 8.53 -12.93 -25.14
N ILE A 4 9.17 -12.66 -23.99
CA ILE A 4 10.38 -11.82 -23.89
C ILE A 4 11.29 -12.39 -22.82
N SER A 5 12.60 -12.43 -23.10
CA SER A 5 13.64 -12.77 -22.14
C SER A 5 14.70 -11.67 -22.09
N LEU A 6 15.02 -11.21 -20.88
CA LEU A 6 16.07 -10.24 -20.59
C LEU A 6 17.16 -10.97 -19.80
N GLU A 7 18.39 -10.96 -20.31
CA GLU A 7 19.55 -11.61 -19.68
C GLU A 7 20.62 -10.55 -19.34
N LYS A 8 20.79 -10.26 -18.05
CA LYS A 8 21.78 -9.31 -17.49
C LYS A 8 21.75 -7.95 -18.17
N VAL A 9 20.55 -7.47 -18.51
CA VAL A 9 20.39 -6.24 -19.26
C VAL A 9 20.79 -5.03 -18.42
N MET A 10 21.59 -4.16 -19.01
CA MET A 10 22.00 -2.87 -18.45
C MET A 10 21.69 -1.76 -19.44
N LYS A 11 21.28 -0.60 -18.93
CA LYS A 11 21.20 0.64 -19.71
C LYS A 11 21.89 1.79 -18.98
N GLN A 12 22.79 2.45 -19.71
CA GLN A 12 23.45 3.67 -19.30
C GLN A 12 23.08 4.80 -20.28
N VAL A 13 22.84 5.99 -19.74
CA VAL A 13 22.56 7.23 -20.48
C VAL A 13 23.46 8.32 -19.92
N GLU A 14 24.23 9.00 -20.77
CA GLU A 14 25.12 10.10 -20.38
C GLU A 14 25.99 9.78 -19.14
N ASN A 15 26.65 8.61 -19.16
CA ASN A 15 27.45 8.07 -18.07
C ASN A 15 26.70 7.72 -16.76
N ARG A 16 25.39 7.91 -16.67
CA ARG A 16 24.56 7.47 -15.56
C ARG A 16 23.92 6.12 -15.85
N THR A 17 24.07 5.17 -14.93
CA THR A 17 23.38 3.87 -15.03
C THR A 17 21.92 4.04 -14.64
N VAL A 18 21.00 3.74 -15.56
CA VAL A 18 19.54 3.79 -15.35
C VAL A 18 19.05 2.42 -14.91
N LEU A 19 19.37 1.39 -15.69
CA LEU A 19 19.04 -0.01 -15.41
C LEU A 19 20.31 -0.85 -15.32
N LYS A 20 20.38 -1.78 -14.37
CA LYS A 20 21.50 -2.68 -14.17
C LYS A 20 21.02 -4.05 -13.73
N ASN A 21 21.61 -5.08 -14.35
CA ASN A 21 21.37 -6.47 -13.99
C ASN A 21 19.87 -6.87 -14.03
N ILE A 22 19.17 -6.46 -15.09
CA ILE A 22 17.79 -6.88 -15.31
C ILE A 22 17.80 -8.29 -15.91
N GLU A 23 17.37 -9.26 -15.11
CA GLU A 23 17.09 -10.64 -15.49
C GLU A 23 15.60 -10.91 -15.30
N LEU A 24 14.88 -11.15 -16.39
CA LEU A 24 13.43 -11.33 -16.36
C LEU A 24 12.96 -12.14 -17.56
N VAL A 25 12.07 -13.09 -17.32
CA VAL A 25 11.36 -13.84 -18.37
C VAL A 25 9.88 -13.50 -18.28
N ILE A 26 9.31 -13.03 -19.38
CA ILE A 26 7.90 -12.72 -19.52
C ILE A 26 7.27 -13.81 -20.39
N GLU A 27 6.36 -14.57 -19.80
CA GLU A 27 5.61 -15.63 -20.49
C GLU A 27 4.22 -15.13 -20.89
N SER A 28 3.59 -15.85 -21.84
CA SER A 28 2.16 -15.75 -22.12
C SER A 28 1.36 -15.90 -20.83
N ASP A 29 0.32 -15.10 -20.65
CA ASP A 29 -0.53 -15.07 -19.45
C ASP A 29 0.17 -14.67 -18.14
N SER A 30 1.42 -14.20 -18.20
CA SER A 30 2.11 -13.69 -17.01
C SER A 30 1.55 -12.32 -16.60
N HIS A 31 1.39 -12.10 -15.30
CA HIS A 31 0.96 -10.82 -14.72
C HIS A 31 1.99 -10.36 -13.71
N ILE A 32 2.99 -9.65 -14.23
CA ILE A 32 4.20 -9.28 -13.50
C ILE A 32 4.08 -7.82 -13.07
N GLY A 33 4.35 -7.56 -11.79
CA GLY A 33 4.45 -6.23 -11.21
C GLY A 33 5.90 -5.94 -10.86
N ILE A 34 6.41 -4.75 -11.15
CA ILE A 34 7.77 -4.39 -10.74
C ILE A 34 7.79 -3.01 -10.08
N LYS A 35 8.26 -2.99 -8.84
CA LYS A 35 8.50 -1.77 -8.10
C LYS A 35 9.76 -1.08 -8.61
N MET A 36 9.61 0.07 -9.26
CA MET A 36 10.71 0.90 -9.75
C MET A 36 10.31 2.36 -9.90
N SER A 37 11.28 3.25 -10.10
CA SER A 37 11.01 4.67 -10.37
C SER A 37 10.48 4.89 -11.79
N ASN A 38 9.94 6.09 -12.06
CA ASN A 38 9.38 6.40 -13.37
C ASN A 38 10.42 6.36 -14.50
N GLU A 39 11.61 6.90 -14.24
CA GLU A 39 12.73 6.89 -15.19
C GLU A 39 13.17 5.46 -15.54
N GLU A 40 13.23 4.58 -14.53
CA GLU A 40 13.59 3.17 -14.71
C GLU A 40 12.52 2.41 -15.49
N SER A 41 11.24 2.67 -15.20
CA SER A 41 10.11 2.06 -15.91
C SER A 41 10.07 2.46 -17.39
N SER A 42 10.20 3.75 -17.69
CA SER A 42 10.18 4.20 -19.09
C SER A 42 11.35 3.58 -19.87
N ALA A 43 12.56 3.56 -19.28
CA ALA A 43 13.71 2.90 -19.89
C ALA A 43 13.50 1.39 -20.09
N LEU A 44 12.90 0.69 -19.13
CA LEU A 44 12.61 -0.74 -19.25
C LEU A 44 11.59 -0.99 -20.36
N PHE A 45 10.54 -0.19 -20.43
CA PHE A 45 9.51 -0.37 -21.45
C PHE A 45 10.06 -0.07 -22.84
N ASP A 46 10.89 0.97 -23.01
CA ASP A 46 11.53 1.23 -24.30
C ASP A 46 12.52 0.13 -24.72
N LEU A 47 13.23 -0.47 -23.76
CA LEU A 47 14.05 -1.65 -24.01
C LEU A 47 13.17 -2.84 -24.44
N ILE A 48 12.07 -3.10 -23.74
CA ILE A 48 11.17 -4.21 -24.05
C ILE A 48 10.53 -4.02 -25.43
N SER A 49 10.01 -2.83 -25.72
CA SER A 49 9.37 -2.47 -27.00
C SER A 49 10.36 -2.34 -28.17
N GLY A 50 11.67 -2.31 -27.91
CA GLY A 50 12.71 -2.22 -28.95
C GLY A 50 13.04 -0.80 -29.42
N ASN A 51 12.45 0.22 -28.79
CA ASN A 51 12.76 1.63 -29.04
C ASN A 51 14.16 2.03 -28.53
N LEU A 52 14.67 1.27 -27.56
CA LEU A 52 15.98 1.49 -26.96
C LEU A 52 16.82 0.22 -27.03
N GLN A 53 18.12 0.37 -27.29
CA GLN A 53 19.08 -0.72 -27.24
C GLN A 53 19.74 -0.79 -25.86
N PRO A 54 20.00 -2.01 -25.34
CA PRO A 54 20.75 -2.18 -24.10
C PRO A 54 22.20 -1.74 -24.28
N THR A 55 22.83 -1.25 -23.21
CA THR A 55 24.28 -0.96 -23.17
C THR A 55 25.07 -2.26 -23.02
N SER A 56 24.56 -3.22 -22.27
CA SER A 56 25.10 -4.59 -22.16
C SER A 56 23.99 -5.59 -21.84
N GLY A 57 24.30 -6.89 -21.96
CA GLY A 57 23.33 -7.97 -21.84
C GLY A 57 22.57 -8.19 -23.15
N SER A 58 21.53 -9.03 -23.12
CA SER A 58 20.72 -9.35 -24.30
C SER A 58 19.23 -9.39 -24.01
N ILE A 59 18.44 -8.99 -25.00
CA ILE A 59 16.97 -9.07 -24.99
C ILE A 59 16.56 -9.95 -26.17
N ARG A 60 15.88 -11.05 -25.89
CA ARG A 60 15.23 -11.90 -26.91
C ARG A 60 13.73 -11.62 -26.90
N ARG A 61 13.17 -11.35 -28.06
CA ARG A 61 11.75 -11.05 -28.26
C ARG A 61 11.18 -12.09 -29.21
N GLU A 62 10.28 -12.92 -28.70
CA GLU A 62 9.55 -13.92 -29.47
C GLU A 62 8.19 -13.38 -29.96
N THR A 63 7.78 -12.20 -29.46
CA THR A 63 6.62 -11.44 -29.96
C THR A 63 7.01 -10.01 -30.34
N SER A 64 6.34 -9.48 -31.37
CA SER A 64 6.31 -8.05 -31.72
C SER A 64 5.00 -7.38 -31.35
N SER A 65 4.04 -8.13 -30.80
CA SER A 65 2.70 -7.66 -30.43
C SER A 65 2.73 -7.10 -29.01
N ILE A 66 3.36 -5.93 -28.86
CA ILE A 66 3.58 -5.26 -27.58
C ILE A 66 2.93 -3.89 -27.60
N LEU A 67 2.17 -3.55 -26.57
CA LEU A 67 1.57 -2.23 -26.41
C LEU A 67 1.92 -1.64 -25.04
N SER A 68 2.36 -0.39 -25.00
CA SER A 68 2.80 0.27 -23.77
C SER A 68 2.01 1.53 -23.46
N SER A 69 1.67 1.73 -22.18
CA SER A 69 1.08 2.96 -21.63
C SER A 69 2.01 3.49 -20.53
N ILE A 70 2.80 4.51 -20.85
CA ILE A 70 3.92 5.03 -20.03
C ILE A 70 3.55 6.34 -19.31
N GLN A 71 2.51 7.05 -19.78
CA GLN A 71 2.11 8.40 -19.32
C GLN A 71 0.68 8.75 -19.76
N ASP A 72 0.33 10.05 -19.79
CA ASP A 72 -0.92 10.55 -20.38
C ASP A 72 -1.01 10.05 -21.82
N ASP A 73 -2.01 9.20 -22.08
CA ASP A 73 -2.03 8.26 -23.21
C ASP A 73 -2.39 8.94 -24.56
N GLY A 74 -2.24 10.27 -24.60
CA GLY A 74 -2.52 11.14 -25.74
C GLY A 74 -3.96 11.06 -26.20
N LEU A 75 -4.92 11.02 -25.27
CA LEU A 75 -6.33 10.84 -25.61
C LEU A 75 -6.85 12.01 -26.48
N TYR A 76 -7.70 11.72 -27.47
CA TYR A 76 -8.28 12.75 -28.34
C TYR A 76 -9.43 13.48 -27.62
N ASP A 77 -9.06 14.50 -26.85
CA ASP A 77 -9.93 15.30 -25.96
C ASP A 77 -11.29 15.74 -26.53
N THR A 78 -11.36 16.01 -27.83
CA THR A 78 -12.57 16.53 -28.48
C THR A 78 -13.58 15.44 -28.83
N LEU A 79 -13.14 14.18 -28.91
CA LEU A 79 -13.98 13.04 -29.24
C LEU A 79 -14.76 12.56 -28.02
N THR A 80 -15.92 11.95 -28.27
CA THR A 80 -16.61 11.14 -27.24
C THR A 80 -15.90 9.81 -27.05
N VAL A 81 -16.06 9.19 -25.89
CA VAL A 81 -15.53 7.83 -25.61
C VAL A 81 -15.93 6.85 -26.72
N TYR A 82 -17.21 6.83 -27.10
CA TYR A 82 -17.70 6.05 -28.24
C TYR A 82 -16.94 6.32 -29.54
N SER A 83 -16.79 7.60 -29.93
CA SER A 83 -16.14 7.97 -31.20
C SER A 83 -14.66 7.61 -31.19
N TYR A 84 -14.00 7.84 -30.07
CA TYR A 84 -12.60 7.50 -29.83
C TYR A 84 -12.35 6.00 -29.96
N LEU A 85 -13.12 5.17 -29.24
CA LEU A 85 -12.97 3.72 -29.31
C LEU A 85 -13.39 3.16 -30.66
N THR A 86 -14.38 3.75 -31.32
CA THR A 86 -14.77 3.36 -32.69
C THR A 86 -13.63 3.62 -33.69
N PHE A 87 -12.93 4.74 -33.56
CA PHE A 87 -11.75 5.03 -34.37
C PHE A 87 -10.64 3.98 -34.15
N PHE A 88 -10.32 3.66 -32.90
CA PHE A 88 -9.31 2.63 -32.60
C PHE A 88 -9.75 1.21 -32.96
N LYS A 89 -11.05 0.90 -32.90
CA LYS A 89 -11.61 -0.36 -33.38
C LYS A 89 -11.30 -0.57 -34.86
N GLN A 90 -11.42 0.48 -35.67
CA GLN A 90 -11.11 0.44 -37.09
C GLN A 90 -9.62 0.21 -37.34
N ILE A 91 -8.75 0.91 -36.60
CA ILE A 91 -7.29 0.74 -36.70
C ILE A 91 -6.86 -0.67 -36.32
N ALA A 92 -7.42 -1.20 -35.23
CA ALA A 92 -7.09 -2.52 -34.72
C ALA A 92 -7.81 -3.67 -35.48
N GLU A 93 -8.64 -3.34 -36.47
CA GLU A 93 -9.50 -4.28 -37.19
C GLU A 93 -10.29 -5.20 -36.23
N PHE A 94 -10.78 -4.64 -35.13
CA PHE A 94 -11.41 -5.41 -34.06
C PHE A 94 -12.81 -5.89 -34.50
N PRO A 95 -13.06 -7.22 -34.49
CA PRO A 95 -14.19 -7.80 -35.20
C PRO A 95 -15.53 -7.62 -34.47
N HIS A 96 -15.52 -7.49 -33.14
CA HIS A 96 -16.74 -7.49 -32.33
C HIS A 96 -17.30 -6.08 -32.09
N PRO A 97 -18.63 -5.92 -31.93
CA PRO A 97 -19.26 -4.67 -31.51
C PRO A 97 -18.70 -4.16 -30.17
N LEU A 98 -18.49 -2.85 -30.03
CA LEU A 98 -17.91 -2.29 -28.80
C LEU A 98 -18.89 -2.34 -27.62
N GLU A 99 -20.19 -2.33 -27.93
CA GLU A 99 -21.29 -2.32 -26.98
C GLU A 99 -21.27 -3.54 -26.05
N GLU A 100 -20.73 -4.66 -26.52
CA GLU A 100 -20.59 -5.90 -25.74
C GLU A 100 -19.61 -5.77 -24.57
N TYR A 101 -18.70 -4.79 -24.62
CA TYR A 101 -17.58 -4.66 -23.68
C TYR A 101 -17.73 -3.45 -22.74
N ILE A 102 -18.75 -2.60 -22.93
CA ILE A 102 -18.93 -1.37 -22.13
C ILE A 102 -18.94 -1.68 -20.62
N ALA A 103 -19.70 -2.70 -20.22
CA ALA A 103 -19.80 -3.11 -18.82
C ALA A 103 -18.48 -3.69 -18.29
N ALA A 104 -17.78 -4.48 -19.09
CA ALA A 104 -16.51 -5.11 -18.72
C ALA A 104 -15.41 -4.07 -18.41
N PHE A 105 -15.37 -2.96 -19.15
CA PHE A 105 -14.45 -1.84 -18.89
C PHE A 105 -15.08 -0.74 -18.01
N SER A 106 -16.28 -1.01 -17.46
CA SER A 106 -17.07 -0.14 -16.60
C SER A 106 -17.46 1.22 -17.21
N LEU A 107 -17.49 1.38 -18.52
CA LEU A 107 -17.63 2.69 -19.22
C LEU A 107 -19.08 3.15 -19.45
N SER A 108 -20.06 2.50 -18.84
CA SER A 108 -21.48 2.82 -19.00
C SER A 108 -21.81 4.26 -18.62
N ASP A 109 -21.12 4.81 -17.63
CA ASP A 109 -21.28 6.17 -17.11
C ASP A 109 -20.78 7.26 -18.08
N VAL A 110 -19.81 6.94 -18.94
CA VAL A 110 -19.11 7.92 -19.80
C VAL A 110 -19.20 7.66 -21.29
N TRP A 111 -19.91 6.62 -21.73
CA TRP A 111 -19.89 6.14 -23.12
C TRP A 111 -20.09 7.23 -24.19
N ARG A 112 -20.99 8.19 -23.94
CA ARG A 112 -21.30 9.29 -24.86
C ARG A 112 -20.66 10.63 -24.46
N THR A 113 -19.84 10.64 -23.42
CA THR A 113 -19.18 11.84 -22.88
C THR A 113 -17.90 12.15 -23.64
N LYS A 114 -17.56 13.44 -23.79
CA LYS A 114 -16.30 13.89 -24.39
C LYS A 114 -15.12 13.63 -23.47
N ILE A 115 -14.00 13.17 -24.02
CA ILE A 115 -12.80 12.79 -23.26
C ILE A 115 -12.29 13.91 -22.35
N ASN A 116 -12.31 15.16 -22.80
CA ASN A 116 -11.89 16.30 -21.97
C ASN A 116 -12.81 16.60 -20.76
N LYS A 117 -13.93 15.89 -20.61
CA LYS A 117 -14.83 15.97 -19.45
C LYS A 117 -14.68 14.79 -18.50
N LEU A 118 -13.84 13.80 -18.82
CA LEU A 118 -13.62 12.64 -17.98
C LEU A 118 -12.67 12.97 -16.83
N THR A 119 -12.89 12.29 -15.70
CA THR A 119 -11.91 12.20 -14.61
C THR A 119 -10.73 11.31 -15.02
N GLU A 120 -9.64 11.35 -14.27
CA GLU A 120 -8.49 10.48 -14.51
C GLU A 120 -8.85 8.99 -14.40
N ASP A 121 -9.67 8.62 -13.41
CA ASP A 121 -10.23 7.27 -13.23
C ASP A 121 -10.92 6.77 -14.50
N GLN A 122 -11.75 7.62 -15.11
CA GLN A 122 -12.48 7.30 -16.34
C GLN A 122 -11.54 7.20 -17.54
N LYS A 123 -10.57 8.12 -17.69
CA LYS A 123 -9.58 8.09 -18.77
C LYS A 123 -8.72 6.82 -18.74
N LYS A 124 -8.33 6.36 -17.55
CA LYS A 124 -7.56 5.10 -17.39
C LYS A 124 -8.35 3.88 -17.87
N ARG A 125 -9.66 3.82 -17.59
CA ARG A 125 -10.55 2.76 -18.09
C ARG A 125 -10.76 2.81 -19.60
N VAL A 126 -10.88 4.01 -20.19
CA VAL A 126 -10.90 4.20 -21.65
C VAL A 126 -9.60 3.72 -22.29
N SER A 127 -8.46 4.02 -21.65
CA SER A 127 -7.15 3.61 -22.12
C SER A 127 -7.00 2.08 -22.11
N LEU A 128 -7.40 1.41 -21.04
CA LEU A 128 -7.45 -0.06 -20.99
C LEU A 128 -8.31 -0.67 -22.10
N PHE A 129 -9.52 -0.12 -22.34
CA PHE A 129 -10.37 -0.64 -23.41
C PHE A 129 -9.71 -0.44 -24.77
N ARG A 130 -9.11 0.73 -25.05
CA ARG A 130 -8.34 0.94 -26.27
C ARG A 130 -7.24 -0.11 -26.43
N MET A 131 -6.48 -0.38 -25.36
CA MET A 131 -5.39 -1.37 -25.40
C MET A 131 -5.91 -2.78 -25.73
N PHE A 132 -7.06 -3.16 -25.16
CA PHE A 132 -7.73 -4.43 -25.45
C PHE A 132 -8.10 -4.59 -26.94
N LEU A 133 -8.52 -3.51 -27.62
CA LEU A 133 -8.89 -3.59 -29.05
C LEU A 133 -7.75 -4.11 -29.94
N PHE A 134 -6.50 -3.81 -29.58
CA PHE A 134 -5.32 -4.22 -30.35
C PHE A 134 -4.96 -5.70 -30.19
N ARG A 135 -5.52 -6.40 -29.19
CA ARG A 135 -5.26 -7.83 -28.93
C ARG A 135 -3.75 -8.14 -28.89
N ALA A 136 -2.99 -7.32 -28.17
CA ALA A 136 -1.55 -7.49 -28.01
C ALA A 136 -1.22 -8.72 -27.16
N ASP A 137 -0.09 -9.38 -27.43
CA ASP A 137 0.36 -10.52 -26.60
C ASP A 137 0.84 -10.04 -25.23
N LEU A 138 1.44 -8.85 -25.19
CA LEU A 138 1.98 -8.22 -23.98
C LEU A 138 1.58 -6.75 -23.88
N ILE A 139 1.01 -6.40 -22.73
CA ILE A 139 0.67 -5.02 -22.37
C ILE A 139 1.58 -4.52 -21.24
N LEU A 140 2.21 -3.37 -21.46
CA LEU A 140 3.06 -2.69 -20.48
C LEU A 140 2.30 -1.48 -19.93
N VAL A 141 2.14 -1.37 -18.61
CA VAL A 141 1.42 -0.24 -18.00
C VAL A 141 2.19 0.36 -16.84
N GLN A 142 2.44 1.66 -16.90
CA GLN A 142 3.16 2.40 -15.88
C GLN A 142 2.19 3.14 -14.95
N ASN A 143 2.35 2.95 -13.63
CA ASN A 143 1.59 3.58 -12.55
C ASN A 143 0.07 3.65 -12.81
N PRO A 144 -0.60 2.51 -13.08
CA PRO A 144 -2.00 2.53 -13.50
C PRO A 144 -2.97 3.09 -12.46
N LEU A 145 -2.67 2.93 -11.17
CA LEU A 145 -3.55 3.34 -10.07
C LEU A 145 -3.18 4.71 -9.47
N HIS A 146 -2.12 5.34 -9.96
CA HIS A 146 -1.66 6.61 -9.44
C HIS A 146 -2.73 7.69 -9.62
N ASN A 147 -3.03 8.41 -8.52
CA ASN A 147 -4.07 9.44 -8.42
C ASN A 147 -5.52 8.96 -8.65
N LEU A 148 -5.78 7.65 -8.57
CA LEU A 148 -7.16 7.15 -8.64
C LEU A 148 -7.85 7.19 -7.28
N THR A 149 -9.18 7.38 -7.30
CA THR A 149 -10.01 7.23 -6.10
C THR A 149 -10.20 5.75 -5.75
N ALA A 150 -10.67 5.44 -4.54
CA ALA A 150 -10.95 4.06 -4.14
C ALA A 150 -11.95 3.36 -5.09
N GLU A 151 -13.04 4.06 -5.45
CA GLU A 151 -14.01 3.57 -6.44
C GLU A 151 -13.34 3.41 -7.82
N GLY A 152 -12.52 4.38 -8.24
CA GLY A 152 -11.76 4.31 -9.49
C GLY A 152 -10.84 3.10 -9.57
N ILE A 153 -10.17 2.74 -8.47
CA ILE A 153 -9.32 1.55 -8.36
C ILE A 153 -10.16 0.29 -8.57
N GLU A 154 -11.31 0.15 -7.90
CA GLU A 154 -12.18 -1.03 -8.05
C GLU A 154 -12.66 -1.21 -9.50
N LEU A 155 -13.09 -0.12 -10.15
CA LEU A 155 -13.51 -0.15 -11.56
C LEU A 155 -12.34 -0.46 -12.50
N TYR A 156 -11.15 0.07 -12.21
CA TYR A 156 -9.94 -0.23 -12.99
C TYR A 156 -9.55 -1.71 -12.89
N LEU A 157 -9.58 -2.28 -11.67
CA LEU A 157 -9.28 -3.69 -11.45
C LEU A 157 -10.27 -4.61 -12.16
N THR A 158 -11.55 -4.25 -12.19
CA THR A 158 -12.58 -4.97 -12.95
C THR A 158 -12.25 -5.01 -14.44
N ALA A 159 -11.89 -3.86 -15.02
CA ALA A 159 -11.49 -3.75 -16.42
C ALA A 159 -10.20 -4.52 -16.74
N LEU A 160 -9.22 -4.46 -15.83
CA LEU A 160 -7.95 -5.16 -15.96
C LEU A 160 -8.16 -6.69 -15.92
N GLU A 161 -9.02 -7.19 -15.03
CA GLU A 161 -9.29 -8.62 -14.93
C GLU A 161 -9.97 -9.16 -16.20
N TYR A 162 -10.87 -8.37 -16.80
CA TYR A 162 -11.45 -8.74 -18.10
C TYR A 162 -10.37 -8.87 -19.18
N LEU A 163 -9.44 -7.91 -19.24
CA LEU A 163 -8.32 -7.97 -20.18
C LEU A 163 -7.46 -9.22 -19.96
N ARG A 164 -7.19 -9.61 -18.71
CA ARG A 164 -6.44 -10.83 -18.38
C ARG A 164 -7.16 -12.11 -18.77
N SER A 165 -8.47 -12.15 -18.62
CA SER A 165 -9.28 -13.32 -18.99
C SER A 165 -9.18 -13.67 -20.48
N ASN A 166 -8.71 -12.72 -21.31
CA ASN A 166 -8.44 -12.90 -22.74
C ASN A 166 -6.99 -13.28 -23.04
N HIS A 167 -6.29 -13.93 -22.10
CA HIS A 167 -4.94 -14.47 -22.28
C HIS A 167 -3.87 -13.44 -22.69
N THR A 168 -4.02 -12.21 -22.19
CA THR A 168 -3.05 -11.13 -22.43
C THR A 168 -2.06 -11.04 -21.26
N ALA A 169 -0.77 -11.16 -21.55
CA ALA A 169 0.26 -10.93 -20.54
C ALA A 169 0.35 -9.45 -20.17
N THR A 170 0.64 -9.14 -18.91
CA THR A 170 0.76 -7.76 -18.43
C THR A 170 2.04 -7.58 -17.63
N LEU A 171 2.82 -6.56 -17.96
CA LEU A 171 3.91 -6.06 -17.14
C LEU A 171 3.54 -4.67 -16.61
N ILE A 172 3.37 -4.56 -15.30
CA ILE A 172 2.95 -3.34 -14.63
C ILE A 172 4.08 -2.82 -13.75
N THR A 173 4.33 -1.52 -13.79
CA THR A 173 5.31 -0.87 -12.91
C THR A 173 4.64 0.14 -12.01
N SER A 174 5.12 0.26 -10.77
CA SER A 174 4.71 1.29 -9.83
C SER A 174 5.85 1.66 -8.88
N ASN A 175 5.77 2.81 -8.25
CA ASN A 175 6.64 3.15 -7.11
C ASN A 175 6.11 2.60 -5.77
N SER A 176 4.84 2.16 -5.71
CA SER A 176 4.16 1.57 -4.56
C SER A 176 4.07 0.06 -4.71
N ILE A 177 4.43 -0.67 -3.65
CA ILE A 177 4.28 -2.14 -3.64
C ILE A 177 2.81 -2.52 -3.41
N GLU A 178 2.08 -1.69 -2.67
CA GLU A 178 0.68 -1.84 -2.33
C GLU A 178 -0.20 -1.83 -3.59
N GLU A 179 0.07 -0.92 -4.53
CA GLU A 179 -0.59 -0.93 -5.84
C GLU A 179 -0.30 -2.23 -6.59
N LEU A 180 0.96 -2.67 -6.63
CA LEU A 180 1.36 -3.88 -7.36
C LEU A 180 0.72 -5.14 -6.78
N LEU A 181 0.43 -5.18 -5.48
CA LEU A 181 -0.30 -6.27 -4.84
C LEU A 181 -1.75 -6.42 -5.34
N LEU A 182 -2.37 -5.31 -5.74
CA LEU A 182 -3.70 -5.33 -6.35
C LEU A 182 -3.63 -5.71 -7.84
N LEU A 183 -2.50 -5.40 -8.48
CA LEU A 183 -2.34 -5.40 -9.92
C LEU A 183 -1.55 -6.58 -10.45
N SER A 184 -0.94 -7.45 -9.66
CA SER A 184 0.01 -8.43 -10.21
C SER A 184 0.06 -9.71 -9.39
N ARG A 185 0.41 -10.82 -10.06
CA ARG A 185 0.57 -12.13 -9.42
C ARG A 185 2.00 -12.33 -8.96
N ASP A 186 2.96 -12.05 -9.85
CA ASP A 186 4.39 -12.09 -9.52
C ASP A 186 4.90 -10.66 -9.37
N ILE A 187 5.44 -10.34 -8.20
CA ILE A 187 5.90 -8.98 -7.90
C ILE A 187 7.41 -8.99 -7.70
N TYR A 188 8.07 -8.03 -8.32
CA TYR A 188 9.50 -7.81 -8.20
C TYR A 188 9.78 -6.42 -7.65
N ARG A 189 10.91 -6.26 -6.99
CA ARG A 189 11.47 -4.98 -6.61
C ARG A 189 12.78 -4.79 -7.35
N TYR A 190 12.91 -3.64 -8.02
CA TYR A 190 14.17 -3.27 -8.64
C TYR A 190 15.09 -2.59 -7.63
N ASN A 191 16.35 -3.04 -7.60
CA ASN A 191 17.44 -2.39 -6.88
C ASN A 191 18.65 -2.24 -7.80
N ARG A 192 19.21 -1.03 -7.95
CA ARG A 192 20.36 -0.79 -8.85
C ARG A 192 21.61 -1.60 -8.50
N LEU A 193 21.76 -2.06 -7.27
CA LEU A 193 22.89 -2.87 -6.82
C LEU A 193 22.72 -4.35 -7.17
N MET A 194 21.52 -4.89 -6.98
CA MET A 194 21.24 -6.33 -7.04
C MET A 194 20.46 -6.75 -8.30
N GLY A 195 19.67 -5.85 -8.87
CA GLY A 195 18.82 -6.09 -10.04
C GLY A 195 17.38 -6.42 -9.65
N LEU A 196 16.83 -7.40 -10.37
CA LEU A 196 15.55 -8.11 -10.16
C LEU A 196 15.44 -8.87 -8.83
N GLU A 197 14.68 -8.42 -7.82
CA GLU A 197 14.36 -9.25 -6.64
C GLU A 197 12.88 -9.64 -6.63
N LYS A 198 12.56 -10.94 -6.68
CA LYS A 198 11.18 -11.40 -6.52
C LYS A 198 10.73 -11.21 -5.07
N THR A 199 9.53 -10.68 -4.89
CA THR A 199 8.94 -10.45 -3.57
C THR A 199 8.00 -11.61 -3.25
N ASP A 200 8.39 -12.47 -2.31
CA ASP A 200 7.56 -13.58 -1.86
C ASP A 200 6.54 -13.08 -0.83
N LEU A 201 5.42 -12.53 -1.32
CA LEU A 201 4.28 -12.09 -0.48
C LEU A 201 3.10 -13.08 -0.53
N VAL A 202 3.25 -14.17 -1.28
CA VAL A 202 2.28 -15.26 -1.30
C VAL A 202 2.60 -16.20 -0.14
N ASN A 203 1.62 -16.43 0.74
CA ASN A 203 1.65 -17.44 1.80
C ASN A 203 2.29 -18.73 1.28
N GLU A 204 3.52 -19.02 1.69
CA GLU A 204 4.03 -20.38 1.58
C GLU A 204 3.04 -21.29 2.33
N PRO A 205 2.46 -22.32 1.70
CA PRO A 205 1.95 -23.43 2.47
C PRO A 205 3.16 -24.00 3.20
N THR A 206 3.16 -23.85 4.53
CA THR A 206 4.20 -24.41 5.40
C THR A 206 4.51 -25.83 4.95
N PRO A 207 5.76 -26.14 4.55
CA PRO A 207 6.13 -27.51 4.33
C PRO A 207 6.08 -28.19 5.69
N VAL A 208 5.09 -29.05 5.88
CA VAL A 208 5.15 -30.06 6.92
C VAL A 208 6.22 -31.05 6.48
N THR A 209 7.47 -30.76 6.81
CA THR A 209 8.54 -31.76 6.84
C THR A 209 8.89 -32.02 8.29
N SER A 210 8.47 -33.21 8.69
CA SER A 210 8.87 -33.93 9.88
C SER A 210 10.38 -33.96 10.07
N GLU A 211 10.76 -33.70 11.32
CA GLU A 211 11.97 -34.14 12.02
C GLU A 211 13.23 -33.25 11.94
N LEU A 212 13.48 -32.65 13.12
CA LEU A 212 14.78 -32.38 13.74
C LEU A 212 15.65 -31.29 13.10
N ASN A 213 15.39 -30.04 13.49
CA ASN A 213 16.42 -29.16 14.05
C ASN A 213 15.73 -28.05 14.86
N GLU A 214 16.22 -27.80 16.07
CA GLU A 214 15.72 -26.80 17.01
C GLU A 214 15.85 -25.38 16.43
N SER A 215 14.88 -24.99 15.61
CA SER A 215 14.65 -23.59 15.28
C SER A 215 13.98 -22.95 16.49
N ILE A 216 14.65 -21.97 17.12
CA ILE A 216 14.01 -21.01 18.00
C ILE A 216 12.84 -20.43 17.20
N LYS A 217 11.62 -20.91 17.46
CA LYS A 217 10.39 -20.28 16.96
C LYS A 217 10.31 -18.94 17.67
N LEU A 218 10.88 -17.91 17.05
CA LEU A 218 10.55 -16.52 17.34
C LEU A 218 9.09 -16.32 16.91
N THR A 219 8.17 -16.83 17.72
CA THR A 219 6.79 -16.35 17.65
C THR A 219 6.86 -14.86 17.96
N PRO A 220 6.37 -13.97 17.07
CA PRO A 220 6.30 -12.56 17.42
C PRO A 220 5.55 -12.45 18.75
N ASN A 221 6.20 -11.85 19.75
CA ASN A 221 5.55 -11.60 21.04
C ASN A 221 4.25 -10.86 20.76
N ASN A 222 3.16 -11.23 21.45
CA ASN A 222 1.89 -10.52 21.34
C ASN A 222 2.12 -9.02 21.59
N VAL A 223 2.03 -8.22 20.51
CA VAL A 223 2.15 -6.76 20.59
C VAL A 223 0.79 -6.23 21.00
N PHE A 224 0.68 -5.79 22.25
CA PHE A 224 -0.53 -5.12 22.70
C PHE A 224 -0.54 -3.68 22.20
N LYS A 225 -1.60 -3.29 21.49
CA LYS A 225 -1.89 -1.91 21.11
C LYS A 225 -3.29 -1.52 21.57
N VAL A 226 -3.47 -0.27 21.97
CA VAL A 226 -4.78 0.28 22.30
C VAL A 226 -5.37 0.90 21.04
N SER A 227 -6.57 0.48 20.65
CA SER A 227 -7.22 0.99 19.44
C SER A 227 -8.24 2.08 19.74
N CYS A 228 -8.29 3.08 18.86
CA CYS A 228 -9.32 4.12 18.78
C CYS A 228 -9.99 4.02 17.39
N LYS A 229 -11.32 4.00 17.35
CA LYS A 229 -12.08 4.09 16.09
C LYS A 229 -12.49 5.54 15.86
N LEU A 230 -12.04 6.11 14.75
CA LEU A 230 -12.40 7.47 14.35
C LEU A 230 -12.96 7.45 12.92
N ALA A 231 -14.28 7.61 12.79
CA ALA A 231 -15.02 7.54 11.52
C ALA A 231 -14.69 6.26 10.74
N ASP A 232 -13.89 6.36 9.66
CA ASP A 232 -13.59 5.28 8.73
C ASP A 232 -12.23 4.59 8.99
N LYS A 233 -11.50 4.98 10.05
CA LYS A 233 -10.17 4.43 10.37
C LYS A 233 -10.03 3.98 11.82
N THR A 234 -9.28 2.91 12.02
CA THR A 234 -8.83 2.46 13.35
C THR A 234 -7.38 2.90 13.56
N ILE A 235 -7.14 3.68 14.60
CA ILE A 235 -5.81 4.14 15.01
C ILE A 235 -5.35 3.23 16.15
N PHE A 236 -4.10 2.74 16.06
CA PHE A 236 -3.50 1.88 17.08
C PHE A 236 -2.36 2.60 17.78
N PHE A 237 -2.45 2.73 19.09
CA PHE A 237 -1.44 3.36 19.94
C PHE A 237 -0.59 2.31 20.64
N SER A 238 0.71 2.50 20.63
CA SER A 238 1.66 1.71 21.42
C SER A 238 1.60 2.19 22.88
N PRO A 239 1.67 1.32 23.90
CA PRO A 239 1.57 1.74 25.30
C PRO A 239 2.57 2.83 25.74
N ASP A 240 3.75 2.88 25.13
CA ASP A 240 4.80 3.87 25.37
C ASP A 240 4.49 5.28 24.81
N GLU A 241 3.59 5.37 23.82
CA GLU A 241 3.09 6.62 23.26
C GLU A 241 2.05 7.29 24.17
N ILE A 242 1.41 6.52 25.04
CA ILE A 242 0.29 6.98 25.87
C ILE A 242 0.80 7.62 27.16
N ASP A 243 0.37 8.86 27.43
CA ASP A 243 0.74 9.60 28.64
C ASP A 243 -0.15 9.22 29.83
N TYR A 244 -1.45 9.26 29.62
CA TYR A 244 -2.44 8.78 30.58
C TYR A 244 -3.76 8.46 29.88
N ILE A 245 -4.69 7.87 30.61
CA ILE A 245 -6.05 7.59 30.18
C ILE A 245 -6.98 8.17 31.23
N GLU A 246 -8.01 8.88 30.78
CA GLU A 246 -9.04 9.44 31.64
C GLU A 246 -10.43 8.94 31.27
N SER A 247 -11.27 8.72 32.26
CA SER A 247 -12.68 8.39 32.07
C SER A 247 -13.53 9.66 32.19
N ILE A 248 -14.17 10.06 31.09
CA ILE A 248 -15.10 11.18 31.01
C ILE A 248 -16.43 10.66 30.48
N ASN A 249 -17.54 10.92 31.18
CA ASN A 249 -18.89 10.47 30.80
C ASN A 249 -19.00 8.96 30.50
N SER A 250 -18.28 8.13 31.27
CA SER A 250 -18.20 6.67 31.11
C SER A 250 -17.47 6.19 29.85
N VAL A 251 -16.82 7.09 29.11
CA VAL A 251 -15.94 6.76 27.98
C VAL A 251 -14.49 6.89 28.43
N SER A 252 -13.66 5.88 28.13
CA SER A 252 -12.22 5.94 28.38
C SER A 252 -11.55 6.68 27.22
N ASN A 253 -10.79 7.73 27.53
CA ASN A 253 -10.10 8.55 26.55
C ASN A 253 -8.59 8.43 26.77
N ILE A 254 -7.89 8.02 25.74
CA ILE A 254 -6.44 7.96 25.67
C ILE A 254 -5.93 9.38 25.46
N ARG A 255 -4.93 9.79 26.25
CA ARG A 255 -4.27 11.08 26.16
C ARG A 255 -2.83 10.92 25.71
N ILE A 256 -2.50 11.67 24.67
CA ILE A 256 -1.17 11.76 24.07
C ILE A 256 -0.96 13.25 23.82
N ASP A 257 0.00 13.85 24.52
CA ASP A 257 0.22 15.29 24.54
C ASP A 257 -1.08 16.06 24.87
N ASP A 258 -1.60 16.86 23.93
CA ASP A 258 -2.84 17.63 24.09
C ASP A 258 -4.06 16.98 23.40
N ASP A 259 -3.85 15.90 22.64
CA ASP A 259 -4.90 15.21 21.89
C ASP A 259 -5.68 14.21 22.76
N TYR A 260 -6.92 13.90 22.35
CA TYR A 260 -7.77 12.92 23.01
C TYR A 260 -8.35 11.91 22.02
N PHE A 261 -8.28 10.64 22.38
CA PHE A 261 -8.74 9.54 21.53
C PHE A 261 -9.66 8.61 22.32
N PRO A 262 -10.96 8.52 22.00
CA PRO A 262 -11.87 7.60 22.69
C PRO A 262 -11.54 6.16 22.32
N THR A 263 -11.62 5.25 23.30
CA THR A 263 -11.46 3.81 23.08
C THR A 263 -12.69 3.05 23.56
N ASP A 264 -12.97 1.93 22.89
CA ASP A 264 -14.07 1.02 23.24
C ASP A 264 -13.78 0.23 24.53
N LEU A 265 -12.51 0.24 25.01
CA LEU A 265 -12.11 -0.46 26.23
C LEU A 265 -12.48 0.31 27.49
N THR A 266 -12.95 -0.41 28.50
CA THR A 266 -13.24 0.14 29.83
C THR A 266 -11.95 0.40 30.61
N MET A 267 -12.00 1.29 31.61
CA MET A 267 -10.85 1.57 32.48
C MET A 267 -10.27 0.33 33.17
N ASN A 268 -11.11 -0.66 33.50
CA ASN A 268 -10.66 -1.90 34.14
C ASN A 268 -9.91 -2.79 33.14
N GLU A 269 -10.43 -2.94 31.92
CA GLU A 269 -9.75 -3.70 30.86
C GLU A 269 -8.43 -3.04 30.46
N LEU A 270 -8.39 -1.71 30.41
CA LEU A 270 -7.18 -0.94 30.14
C LEU A 270 -6.15 -1.14 31.25
N GLU A 271 -6.57 -1.08 32.52
CA GLU A 271 -5.69 -1.35 33.66
C GLU A 271 -5.08 -2.75 33.59
N GLU A 272 -5.88 -3.81 33.40
CA GLU A 272 -5.37 -5.19 33.31
C GLU A 272 -4.37 -5.40 32.17
N LYS A 273 -4.62 -4.75 31.01
CA LYS A 273 -3.78 -4.90 29.82
C LYS A 273 -2.53 -4.03 29.87
N LEU A 274 -2.63 -2.83 30.44
CA LEU A 274 -1.55 -1.83 30.42
C LEU A 274 -0.65 -1.87 31.66
N ILE A 275 -1.05 -2.53 32.76
CA ILE A 275 -0.23 -2.61 33.97
C ILE A 275 1.18 -3.18 33.70
N LYS A 276 1.30 -4.12 32.76
CA LYS A 276 2.58 -4.73 32.34
C LYS A 276 3.50 -3.76 31.58
N PHE A 277 2.97 -2.61 31.16
CA PHE A 277 3.69 -1.57 30.43
C PHE A 277 4.00 -0.35 31.31
N GLY A 278 3.82 -0.45 32.63
CA GLY A 278 4.11 0.63 33.57
C GLY A 278 2.95 1.61 33.78
N PHE A 279 1.72 1.20 33.46
CA PHE A 279 0.53 1.99 33.80
C PHE A 279 0.07 1.73 35.23
N PHE A 280 -0.36 2.78 35.90
CA PHE A 280 -0.83 2.73 37.27
C PHE A 280 -2.13 3.52 37.46
N ARG A 281 -3.09 2.94 38.17
CA ARG A 281 -4.38 3.58 38.43
C ARG A 281 -4.29 4.52 39.63
N CYS A 282 -3.86 5.76 39.36
CA CYS A 282 -3.70 6.80 40.40
C CYS A 282 -5.04 7.27 40.99
N HIS A 283 -6.14 7.16 40.22
CA HIS A 283 -7.49 7.51 40.64
C HIS A 283 -8.53 6.65 39.92
N ARG A 284 -9.77 6.56 40.45
CA ARG A 284 -10.83 5.76 39.81
C ARG A 284 -11.08 6.10 38.33
N SER A 285 -10.85 7.37 37.97
CA SER A 285 -11.03 7.92 36.62
C SER A 285 -9.72 8.10 35.84
N TYR A 286 -8.56 7.80 36.41
CA TYR A 286 -7.26 8.07 35.77
C TYR A 286 -6.33 6.87 35.86
N LEU A 287 -5.75 6.50 34.72
CA LEU A 287 -4.70 5.50 34.58
C LEU A 287 -3.50 6.18 33.93
N VAL A 288 -2.40 6.33 34.68
CA VAL A 288 -1.23 7.12 34.26
C VAL A 288 -0.09 6.20 33.85
N ASN A 289 0.66 6.59 32.81
CA ASN A 289 1.92 5.95 32.48
C ASN A 289 3.01 6.47 33.43
N LEU A 290 3.53 5.62 34.32
CA LEU A 290 4.53 6.01 35.31
C LEU A 290 5.84 6.48 34.67
N GLN A 291 6.16 6.00 33.47
CA GLN A 291 7.37 6.43 32.73
C GLN A 291 7.30 7.90 32.28
N ARG A 292 6.08 8.43 32.18
CA ARG A 292 5.79 9.81 31.75
C ARG A 292 5.66 10.78 32.93
N VAL A 293 5.63 10.30 34.16
CA VAL A 293 5.60 11.18 35.35
C VAL A 293 6.93 11.92 35.51
N SER A 294 6.87 13.24 35.71
CA SER A 294 8.02 14.11 35.95
C SER A 294 8.11 14.57 37.41
N GLU A 295 6.99 14.96 38.02
CA GLU A 295 6.96 15.54 39.36
C GLU A 295 5.81 14.97 40.20
N LEU A 296 6.03 14.92 41.51
CA LEU A 296 5.03 14.62 42.53
C LEU A 296 4.95 15.80 43.50
N ILE A 297 3.82 16.51 43.53
CA ILE A 297 3.59 17.66 44.41
C ILE A 297 2.64 17.26 45.55
N SER A 298 2.96 17.66 46.77
CA SER A 298 2.06 17.55 47.93
C SER A 298 1.49 18.93 48.29
N TYR A 299 0.17 19.11 48.14
CA TYR A 299 -0.53 20.33 48.58
C TYR A 299 -1.07 20.21 50.02
N SER A 300 -1.25 18.98 50.53
CA SER A 300 -1.66 18.70 51.91
C SER A 300 -1.04 17.40 52.41
N LYS A 301 -1.17 17.09 53.71
CA LYS A 301 -0.63 15.84 54.29
C LYS A 301 -1.17 14.55 53.66
N ASN A 302 -2.29 14.61 52.93
CA ASN A 302 -3.00 13.43 52.42
C ASN A 302 -3.38 13.48 50.93
N SER A 303 -3.05 14.56 50.20
CA SER A 303 -3.36 14.71 48.79
C SER A 303 -2.10 15.04 47.98
N TYR A 304 -1.86 14.24 46.96
CA TYR A 304 -0.73 14.35 46.06
C TYR A 304 -1.21 14.61 44.63
N THR A 305 -0.36 15.23 43.83
CA THR A 305 -0.62 15.54 42.43
C THR A 305 0.57 15.11 41.60
N LEU A 306 0.30 14.34 40.55
CA LEU A 306 1.29 13.94 39.56
C LEU A 306 1.28 14.93 38.40
N ILE A 307 2.47 15.29 37.95
CA ILE A 307 2.71 16.09 36.74
C ILE A 307 3.44 15.21 35.73
N LEU A 308 3.09 15.33 34.46
CA LEU A 308 3.68 14.58 33.36
C LEU A 308 4.75 15.40 32.63
N LYS A 309 5.73 14.71 32.04
CA LYS A 309 6.75 15.29 31.17
C LYS A 309 6.08 15.99 29.99
N GLY A 310 6.53 17.21 29.67
CA GLY A 310 6.02 17.96 28.51
C GLY A 310 4.69 18.70 28.73
N ASN A 311 3.88 18.33 29.73
CA ASN A 311 2.61 18.98 30.00
C ASN A 311 2.42 19.34 31.49
N SER A 312 2.96 20.49 31.90
CA SER A 312 2.88 20.98 33.28
C SER A 312 1.48 21.47 33.71
N ASN A 313 0.55 21.59 32.76
CA ASN A 313 -0.83 22.01 33.02
C ASN A 313 -1.73 20.85 33.46
N VAL A 314 -1.39 19.61 33.11
CA VAL A 314 -2.16 18.42 33.49
C VAL A 314 -1.76 17.99 34.91
N LYS A 315 -2.75 17.97 35.81
CA LYS A 315 -2.58 17.64 37.23
C LYS A 315 -3.43 16.42 37.57
N LEU A 316 -2.78 15.26 37.70
CA LEU A 316 -3.49 14.01 38.00
C LEU A 316 -3.53 13.79 39.52
N PRO A 317 -4.72 13.57 40.12
CA PRO A 317 -4.84 13.39 41.56
C PRO A 317 -4.34 12.01 42.01
N LEU A 318 -3.68 11.96 43.17
CA LEU A 318 -3.21 10.73 43.79
C LEU A 318 -3.49 10.75 45.31
N SER A 319 -4.10 9.68 45.82
CA SER A 319 -4.36 9.53 47.26
C SER A 319 -3.13 9.01 48.01
N ARG A 320 -3.09 9.23 49.33
CA ARG A 320 -2.01 8.71 50.18
C ARG A 320 -1.87 7.18 50.15
N SER A 321 -2.97 6.44 50.07
CA SER A 321 -2.92 4.97 49.99
C SER A 321 -2.31 4.48 48.68
N ARG A 322 -2.64 5.14 47.55
CA ARG A 322 -2.09 4.82 46.23
C ARG A 322 -0.65 5.28 46.05
N LEU A 323 -0.20 6.28 46.80
CA LEU A 323 1.19 6.73 46.77
C LEU A 323 2.16 5.64 47.22
N GLU A 324 1.86 4.92 48.29
CA GLU A 324 2.72 3.84 48.79
C GLU A 324 2.82 2.69 47.76
N GLU A 325 1.70 2.35 47.11
CA GLU A 325 1.67 1.38 46.01
C GLU A 325 2.50 1.84 44.80
N MET A 326 2.38 3.12 44.41
CA MET A 326 3.14 3.69 43.31
C MET A 326 4.65 3.69 43.59
N LYS A 327 5.08 4.05 44.80
CA LYS A 327 6.51 4.07 45.17
C LYS A 327 7.15 2.69 45.05
N GLN A 328 6.43 1.64 45.45
CA GLN A 328 6.89 0.26 45.28
C GLN A 328 7.11 -0.11 43.81
N LEU A 329 6.34 0.46 42.88
CA LEU A 329 6.45 0.20 41.44
C LEU A 329 7.57 1.01 40.75
N ILE A 330 8.01 2.13 41.33
CA ILE A 330 9.05 3.02 40.76
C ILE A 330 10.41 2.80 41.45
N GLU A 331 10.48 1.91 42.45
CA GLU A 331 11.69 1.63 43.25
C GLU A 331 12.30 2.88 43.92
N ILE A 332 11.45 3.76 44.50
CA ILE A 332 11.86 5.00 45.22
C ILE A 332 11.38 5.00 46.67
#